data_AF-A0A950XIT2-F1
#
_entry.id   AF-A0A950XIT2-F1
#
_cell.length_a   1.000
_cell.length_b   1.000
_cell.length_c   1.000
_cell.angle_alpha   90.00
_cell.angle_beta   90.00
_cell.angle_gamma   90.00
#
_symmetry.space_group_name_H-M   'P 1'
#
loop_
_entity.id
_entity.type
_entity.pdbx_description
1 polymer ?
#
loop_
_entity_poly.entity_id
_entity_poly.type
_entity_poly.pdbx_seq_one_letter_code
_entity_poly.pdbx_strand_id
1 'polypeptide(L)'
;MTEEPVLLCSDRNGVRTLTLNRPHRRNAINQDLWIALRDALVAAGKDRKVRAQAVNVATVDAAEAYAAFAEKREPSFTGRWAVPRSERKDA
;
A
#
# COMPACT_ATOMS: atom_id res chain seq x y z
N MET A 1 -24.41 -8.87 17.74
CA MET A 1 -23.30 -9.63 17.14
C MET A 1 -22.49 -8.64 16.33
N THR A 2 -21.29 -8.29 16.77
CA THR A 2 -20.42 -7.41 15.98
C THR A 2 -19.87 -8.21 14.81
N GLU A 3 -20.26 -7.87 13.59
CA GLU A 3 -19.64 -8.45 12.40
C GLU A 3 -18.14 -8.14 12.42
N GLU A 4 -17.34 -9.15 12.09
CA GLU A 4 -15.90 -9.02 12.03
C GLU A 4 -15.52 -8.12 10.84
N PRO A 5 -14.61 -7.14 11.00
CA PRO A 5 -14.28 -6.20 9.94
C PRO A 5 -13.65 -6.91 8.73
N VAL A 6 -14.10 -6.54 7.52
CA VAL A 6 -13.61 -7.10 6.26
C VAL A 6 -12.17 -6.69 5.92
N LEU A 7 -11.64 -5.65 6.56
CA LEU A 7 -10.28 -5.13 6.41
C LEU A 7 -9.69 -4.83 7.79
N LEU A 8 -8.49 -5.34 8.07
CA LEU A 8 -7.72 -4.99 9.26
C LEU A 8 -6.64 -3.97 8.91
N CYS A 9 -6.30 -3.11 9.86
CA CYS A 9 -5.30 -2.06 9.69
C CYS A 9 -4.33 -2.07 10.88
N SER A 10 -3.03 -2.01 10.61
CA SER A 10 -2.00 -1.80 11.63
C SER A 10 -0.91 -0.87 11.15
N ASP A 11 -0.42 -0.01 12.04
CA ASP A 11 0.65 0.95 11.76
C ASP A 11 1.91 0.58 12.54
N ARG A 12 3.05 0.44 11.85
CA ARG A 12 4.35 0.17 12.48
C ARG A 12 5.47 0.88 11.74
N ASN A 13 6.30 1.64 12.46
CA ASN A 13 7.47 2.34 11.92
C ASN A 13 7.19 3.21 10.67
N GLY A 14 5.98 3.78 10.59
CA GLY A 14 5.53 4.59 9.46
C GLY A 14 5.08 3.80 8.23
N VAL A 15 4.85 2.50 8.37
CA VAL A 15 4.19 1.64 7.38
C VAL A 15 2.80 1.30 7.89
N ARG A 16 1.77 1.54 7.06
CA ARG A 16 0.40 1.06 7.30
C ARG A 16 0.18 -0.23 6.53
N THR A 17 -0.10 -1.30 7.25
CA THR A 17 -0.43 -2.63 6.72
C THR A 17 -1.95 -2.78 6.69
N LEU A 18 -2.49 -3.05 5.50
CA LEU A 18 -3.90 -3.34 5.28
C LEU A 18 -4.06 -4.83 4.96
N THR A 19 -4.79 -5.56 5.79
CA THR A 19 -5.01 -7.01 5.63
C THR A 19 -6.44 -7.27 5.19
N LEU A 20 -6.61 -7.86 4.01
CA LEU A 20 -7.92 -8.36 3.58
C LEU A 20 -8.36 -9.49 4.52
N ASN A 21 -9.51 -9.32 5.18
CA ASN A 21 -9.97 -10.20 6.25
C ASN A 21 -11.24 -10.93 5.86
N ARG A 22 -11.19 -11.64 4.73
CA ARG A 22 -12.27 -12.53 4.27
C ARG A 22 -11.69 -13.91 3.93
N PRO A 23 -11.03 -14.60 4.88
CA PRO A 23 -10.33 -15.86 4.61
C PRO A 23 -11.28 -16.95 4.09
N HIS A 24 -12.51 -17.00 4.60
CA HIS A 24 -13.57 -17.91 4.17
C HIS A 24 -14.04 -17.67 2.71
N ARG A 25 -13.65 -16.56 2.09
CA ARG A 25 -13.88 -16.23 0.67
C ARG A 25 -12.58 -16.09 -0.12
N ARG A 26 -11.46 -16.63 0.39
CA ARG A 26 -10.12 -16.46 -0.20
C ARG A 26 -9.76 -14.99 -0.45
N ASN A 27 -10.23 -14.09 0.43
CA ASN A 27 -10.06 -12.64 0.33
C ASN A 27 -10.62 -12.01 -0.95
N ALA A 28 -11.60 -12.66 -1.60
CA ALA A 28 -12.31 -12.06 -2.73
C ALA A 28 -12.89 -10.69 -2.35
N ILE A 29 -12.67 -9.71 -3.22
CA ILE A 29 -13.12 -8.33 -3.03
C ILE A 29 -14.64 -8.28 -3.27
N ASN A 30 -15.40 -7.91 -2.24
CA ASN A 30 -16.79 -7.48 -2.35
C ASN A 30 -16.89 -5.96 -2.16
N GLN A 31 -18.10 -5.42 -2.29
CA GLN A 31 -18.37 -3.99 -2.12
C GLN A 31 -17.85 -3.43 -0.79
N ASP A 32 -18.09 -4.12 0.34
CA ASP A 32 -17.68 -3.64 1.66
C ASP A 32 -16.16 -3.56 1.79
N LEU A 33 -15.45 -4.59 1.33
CA LEU A 33 -13.98 -4.60 1.33
C LEU A 33 -13.43 -3.50 0.40
N TRP A 34 -14.12 -3.21 -0.70
CA TRP A 34 -13.72 -2.15 -1.62
C TRP A 34 -13.87 -0.75 -1.04
N ILE A 35 -14.99 -0.50 -0.34
CA ILE A 35 -15.22 0.74 0.40
C ILE A 35 -14.17 0.89 1.51
N ALA A 36 -13.98 -0.16 2.33
CA ALA A 36 -13.02 -0.13 3.42
C ALA A 36 -11.58 0.12 2.93
N LEU A 37 -11.19 -0.51 1.81
CA LEU A 37 -9.87 -0.32 1.24
C LEU A 37 -9.69 1.10 0.71
N ARG A 38 -10.65 1.62 -0.08
CA ARG A 38 -10.61 3.01 -0.58
C ARG A 38 -10.41 4.00 0.58
N ASP A 39 -11.20 3.87 1.63
CA ASP A 39 -11.18 4.81 2.75
C ASP A 39 -9.86 4.71 3.53
N ALA A 40 -9.33 3.50 3.71
CA ALA A 40 -8.03 3.27 4.35
C ALA A 40 -6.86 3.84 3.53
N LEU A 41 -6.89 3.72 2.20
CA LEU A 41 -5.91 4.31 1.29
C LEU A 41 -5.96 5.85 1.32
N VAL A 42 -7.15 6.45 1.26
CA VAL A 42 -7.33 7.91 1.37
C VAL A 42 -6.83 8.42 2.72
N ALA A 43 -7.12 7.72 3.81
CA ALA A 43 -6.62 8.06 5.14
C ALA A 43 -5.10 7.97 5.22
N ALA A 44 -4.50 6.92 4.63
CA ALA A 44 -3.05 6.75 4.57
C ALA A 44 -2.37 7.88 3.78
N GLY A 45 -2.95 8.31 2.66
CA GLY A 45 -2.40 9.41 1.84
C GLY A 45 -2.41 10.78 2.55
N LYS A 46 -3.30 10.96 3.52
CA LYS A 46 -3.38 12.19 4.35
C LYS A 46 -2.50 12.13 5.61
N ASP A 47 -2.08 10.94 6.00
CA ASP A 47 -1.33 10.72 7.24
C ASP A 47 0.17 10.86 7.01
N ARG A 48 0.75 11.98 7.47
CA ARG A 48 2.21 12.25 7.37
C ARG A 48 3.07 11.21 8.07
N LYS A 49 2.51 10.39 8.98
CA LYS A 49 3.24 9.31 9.65
C LYS A 49 3.36 8.08 8.76
N VAL A 50 2.43 7.88 7.81
CA VAL A 50 2.41 6.75 6.87
C VAL A 50 3.20 7.11 5.62
N ARG A 51 4.38 6.52 5.46
CA ARG A 51 5.32 6.81 4.38
C ARG A 51 5.27 5.80 3.23
N ALA A 52 4.67 4.62 3.44
CA ALA A 52 4.85 3.46 2.55
C ALA A 52 4.07 3.51 1.23
N GLN A 53 2.90 4.14 1.18
CA GLN A 53 2.04 4.06 -0.01
C GLN A 53 2.56 4.91 -1.18
N ALA A 54 3.16 6.07 -0.88
CA ALA A 54 3.87 6.85 -1.88
C ALA A 54 5.19 6.19 -2.30
N VAL A 55 5.91 5.53 -1.37
CA VAL A 55 7.22 4.93 -1.64
C VAL A 55 7.15 3.78 -2.65
N ASN A 56 6.12 2.92 -2.62
CA ASN A 56 6.05 1.76 -3.53
C ASN A 56 5.83 2.12 -5.02
N VAL A 57 5.25 3.29 -5.32
CA VAL A 57 5.05 3.76 -6.71
C VAL A 57 5.94 4.94 -7.10
N ALA A 58 6.59 5.58 -6.12
CA ALA A 58 7.56 6.66 -6.35
C ALA A 58 9.00 6.16 -6.52
N THR A 59 9.24 4.85 -6.43
CA THR A 59 10.51 4.24 -6.82
C THR A 59 10.44 3.71 -8.23
N VAL A 60 11.61 3.60 -8.88
CA VAL A 60 11.73 2.94 -10.19
C VAL A 60 11.35 1.45 -10.14
N ASP A 61 11.31 0.90 -8.93
CA ASP A 61 11.00 -0.51 -8.65
C ASP A 61 9.55 -0.88 -8.93
N ALA A 62 8.64 0.10 -9.07
CA ALA A 62 7.25 -0.17 -9.40
C ALA A 62 7.11 -0.94 -10.73
N ALA A 63 7.87 -0.54 -11.75
CA ALA A 63 7.88 -1.22 -13.05
C ALA A 63 8.46 -2.63 -12.95
N GLU A 64 9.51 -2.81 -12.14
CA GLU A 64 10.14 -4.11 -11.88
C GLU A 64 9.20 -5.07 -11.14
N ALA A 65 8.45 -4.57 -10.15
CA ALA A 65 7.45 -5.38 -9.44
C ALA A 65 6.37 -5.91 -10.40
N TYR A 66 5.90 -5.08 -11.33
CA TYR A 66 4.95 -5.50 -12.37
C TYR A 66 5.56 -6.53 -13.32
N ALA A 67 6.79 -6.31 -13.80
CA ALA A 67 7.47 -7.23 -14.69
C ALA A 67 7.71 -8.60 -14.02
N ALA A 68 8.24 -8.61 -12.81
CA ALA A 68 8.51 -9.83 -12.05
C ALA A 68 7.23 -10.62 -11.76
N PHE A 69 6.12 -9.93 -11.45
CA PHE A 69 4.81 -10.57 -11.27
C PHE A 69 4.30 -11.20 -12.57
N ALA A 70 4.38 -10.48 -13.70
CA ALA A 70 3.96 -10.99 -15.00
C ALA A 70 4.78 -12.22 -15.43
N GLU A 71 6.07 -12.21 -15.13
CA GLU A 71 7.04 -13.26 -15.51
C GLU A 71 7.16 -14.40 -14.47
N LYS A 72 6.54 -14.27 -13.28
CA LYS A 72 6.64 -15.22 -12.15
C LYS A 72 8.08 -15.48 -11.70
N ARG A 73 8.90 -14.44 -11.65
CA ARG A 73 10.29 -14.47 -11.15
C ARG A 73 10.43 -13.67 -9.87
N GLU A 74 11.53 -13.90 -9.15
CA GLU A 74 11.86 -13.08 -7.98
C GLU A 74 12.21 -11.64 -8.44
N PRO A 75 11.66 -10.59 -7.81
CA PRO A 75 11.96 -9.21 -8.16
C PRO A 75 13.31 -8.75 -7.58
N SER A 76 13.95 -7.79 -8.26
CA SER A 76 15.16 -7.11 -7.76
C SER A 76 14.90 -5.63 -7.49
N PHE A 77 14.78 -5.26 -6.21
CA PHE A 77 14.46 -3.88 -5.82
C PHE A 77 15.71 -3.04 -5.55
N THR A 78 15.75 -1.86 -6.16
CA THR A 78 16.86 -0.91 -6.04
C THR A 78 16.64 0.15 -4.96
N GLY A 79 15.39 0.39 -4.56
CA GLY A 79 14.98 1.46 -3.64
C GLY A 79 15.15 2.87 -4.19
N ARG A 80 15.48 3.02 -5.48
CA ARG A 80 15.79 4.32 -6.09
C ARG A 80 14.52 5.11 -6.38
N TRP A 81 14.49 6.36 -5.94
CA TRP A 81 13.41 7.28 -6.22
C TRP A 81 13.32 7.61 -7.72
N ALA A 82 12.13 7.42 -8.30
CA ALA A 82 11.77 7.85 -9.65
C ALA A 82 11.37 9.33 -9.69
N VAL A 83 11.04 9.92 -8.53
CA VAL A 83 10.66 11.32 -8.40
C VAL A 83 11.84 12.11 -7.81
N PRO A 84 12.25 13.24 -8.43
CA PRO A 84 13.26 14.12 -7.85
C PRO A 84 12.81 14.58 -6.46
N ARG A 85 13.73 14.50 -5.50
CA ARG A 85 13.46 15.02 -4.15
C ARG A 85 13.28 16.53 -4.26
N SER A 86 12.09 17.04 -3.97
CA SER A 86 11.87 18.49 -3.92
C SER A 86 12.86 19.09 -2.93
N GLU A 87 13.70 20.03 -3.38
CA GLU A 87 14.50 20.84 -2.48
C GLU A 87 13.55 21.53 -1.51
N ARG A 88 13.70 21.26 -0.21
CA ARG A 88 13.05 22.10 0.79
C ARG A 88 13.70 23.47 0.65
N LYS A 89 12.95 24.44 0.13
CA LYS A 89 13.21 25.84 0.47
C LYS A 89 12.82 25.99 1.92
N ASP A 90 13.81 25.87 2.80
CA ASP A 90 13.68 26.32 4.17
C ASP A 90 13.42 27.84 4.10
N ALA A 91 12.25 28.25 4.58
CA ALA A 91 11.84 29.64 4.81
C ALA A 91 11.08 29.68 6.14
#